data_AF-A0AA90HWM7-F1
#
_entry.id   AF-A0AA90HWM7-F1
#
_cell.length_a   1.000
_cell.length_b   1.000
_cell.length_c   1.000
_cell.angle_alpha   90.00
_cell.angle_beta   90.00
_cell.angle_gamma   90.00
#
_symmetry.space_group_name_H-M   'P 1'
#
loop_
_entity.id
_entity.type
_entity.pdbx_description
1 polymer ?
#
loop_
_entity_poly.entity_id
_entity_poly.type
_entity_poly.pdbx_seq_one_letter_code
_entity_poly.pdbx_strand_id
1 'polypeptide(L)'
;MQKFNTEVFDSEFLKLINFESENLPKIMQDFSLSLACEHIGKIYVLNNAKHTFGVVEPNLSLNTFRAKRVINSLKTSLTEVEEN
;
A
#
# COMPACT_ATOMS: atom_id res chain seq x y z
N MET A 1 18.82 -0.34 -4.32
CA MET A 1 17.49 -0.66 -3.77
C MET A 1 16.82 0.66 -3.44
N GLN A 2 15.66 0.98 -4.03
CA GLN A 2 14.93 2.21 -3.69
C GLN A 2 14.33 2.01 -2.31
N LYS A 3 14.69 2.88 -1.35
CA LYS A 3 14.22 2.80 0.04
C LYS A 3 12.94 3.62 0.18
N PHE A 4 12.03 3.16 1.04
CA PHE A 4 10.90 3.97 1.44
C PHE A 4 11.41 5.20 2.19
N ASN A 5 11.02 6.40 1.75
CA ASN A 5 11.49 7.63 2.37
C ASN A 5 10.68 7.91 3.64
N THR A 6 11.22 7.45 4.76
CA THR A 6 10.62 7.63 6.09
C THR A 6 10.70 9.07 6.58
N GLU A 7 11.61 9.90 6.04
CA GLU A 7 11.82 11.29 6.47
C GLU A 7 10.66 12.22 6.09
N VAL A 8 9.81 11.81 5.16
CA VAL A 8 8.63 12.59 4.73
C VAL A 8 7.47 12.46 5.72
N PHE A 9 7.48 11.42 6.54
CA PHE A 9 6.39 11.09 7.44
C PHE A 9 6.79 11.37 8.88
N ASP A 10 5.83 11.82 9.69
CA ASP A 10 6.06 11.97 11.12
C ASP A 10 6.24 10.60 11.81
N SER A 11 6.91 10.61 12.96
CA SER A 11 7.22 9.38 13.69
C SER A 11 5.99 8.65 14.23
N GLU A 12 4.88 9.34 14.48
CA GLU A 12 3.63 8.70 14.92
C GLU A 12 2.97 7.96 13.77
N PHE A 13 2.93 8.55 12.58
CA PHE A 13 2.45 7.91 11.36
C PHE A 13 3.28 6.69 10.99
N LEU A 14 4.61 6.76 11.13
CA LEU A 14 5.48 5.60 10.89
C LEU A 14 5.18 4.42 11.81
N LYS A 15 4.72 4.66 13.05
CA LYS A 15 4.29 3.58 13.98
C LYS A 15 3.01 2.88 13.51
N LEU A 16 2.22 3.52 12.64
CA LEU A 16 1.01 2.92 12.08
C LEU A 16 1.32 1.96 10.94
N ILE A 17 2.52 1.98 10.35
CA ILE A 17 2.89 1.15 9.22
C ILE A 17 3.58 -0.12 9.71
N ASN A 18 3.12 -1.28 9.25
CA ASN A 18 3.84 -2.54 9.46
C ASN A 18 5.01 -2.62 8.46
N PHE A 19 6.22 -2.89 8.94
CA PHE A 19 7.42 -3.06 8.12
C PHE A 19 7.83 -4.53 8.02
N GLU A 20 8.28 -4.98 6.85
CA GLU A 20 8.85 -6.33 6.66
C GLU A 20 10.33 -6.37 7.04
N SER A 21 11.03 -5.24 6.90
CA SER A 21 12.42 -5.04 7.31
C SER A 21 12.71 -3.53 7.42
N GLU A 22 13.92 -3.17 7.86
CA GLU A 22 14.33 -1.77 8.01
C GLU A 22 14.06 -0.94 6.74
N ASN A 23 13.18 0.06 6.86
CA ASN A 23 12.76 0.97 5.79
C ASN A 23 12.05 0.31 4.60
N LEU A 24 11.49 -0.90 4.75
CA LEU A 24 10.65 -1.55 3.76
C LEU A 24 9.25 -1.82 4.34
N PRO A 25 8.24 -0.99 4.00
CA PRO A 25 6.89 -1.21 4.47
C PRO A 25 6.34 -2.49 3.84
N LYS A 26 5.50 -3.18 4.61
CA LYS A 26 4.73 -4.32 4.13
C LYS A 26 3.62 -3.84 3.22
N ILE A 27 3.63 -4.31 1.97
CA ILE A 27 2.65 -3.94 0.96
C ILE A 27 1.76 -5.14 0.66
N MET A 28 0.46 -4.92 0.72
CA MET A 28 -0.57 -5.92 0.52
C MET A 28 -0.81 -6.16 -0.99
N GLN A 29 -1.45 -7.28 -1.33
CA GLN A 29 -1.70 -7.69 -2.73
C GLN A 29 -2.61 -6.72 -3.53
N ASP A 30 -3.34 -5.86 -2.83
CA ASP A 30 -4.16 -4.81 -3.42
C ASP A 30 -3.42 -3.46 -3.55
N PHE A 31 -2.10 -3.47 -3.33
CA PHE A 31 -1.21 -2.32 -3.33
C PHE A 31 -1.38 -1.38 -2.12
N SER A 32 -2.11 -1.78 -1.07
CA SER A 32 -2.20 -0.98 0.15
C SER A 32 -1.02 -1.21 1.10
N LEU A 33 -0.69 -0.20 1.92
CA LEU A 33 0.16 -0.38 3.09
C LEU A 33 -0.54 -1.28 4.10
N SER A 34 0.20 -2.22 4.68
CA SER A 34 -0.27 -2.90 5.89
C SER A 34 -0.17 -1.94 7.06
N LEU A 35 -1.32 -1.59 7.65
CA LEU A 35 -1.40 -0.70 8.80
C LEU A 35 -1.66 -1.51 10.09
N ALA A 36 -1.19 -1.00 11.22
CA ALA A 36 -1.39 -1.59 12.54
C ALA A 36 -2.82 -1.40 13.08
N CYS A 37 -3.60 -0.49 12.48
CA CYS A 37 -4.97 -0.20 12.86
C CYS A 37 -5.91 -0.41 11.66
N GLU A 38 -6.92 -1.25 11.83
CA GLU A 38 -7.86 -1.64 10.77
C GLU A 38 -8.92 -0.57 10.45
N HIS A 39 -9.15 0.37 11.38
CA HIS A 39 -10.17 1.43 11.21
C HIS A 39 -9.64 2.70 10.54
N ILE A 40 -8.35 2.76 10.24
CA ILE A 40 -7.75 3.87 9.51
C ILE A 40 -7.81 3.48 8.03
N GLY A 41 -8.46 4.32 7.22
CA GLY A 41 -8.64 4.05 5.78
C GLY A 41 -7.36 3.62 5.05
N LYS A 42 -7.51 3.01 3.89
CA LYS A 42 -6.37 2.41 3.16
C LYS A 42 -5.49 3.46 2.48
N ILE A 43 -4.18 3.28 2.58
CA ILE A 43 -3.17 4.05 1.83
C ILE A 43 -2.55 3.14 0.77
N TYR A 44 -2.59 3.54 -0.49
CA TYR A 44 -2.07 2.75 -1.60
C TYR A 44 -0.70 3.25 -2.07
N VAL A 45 0.20 2.32 -2.41
CA VAL A 45 1.55 2.57 -2.92
C VAL A 45 1.62 2.13 -4.38
N LEU A 46 1.98 3.06 -5.26
CA LEU A 46 2.20 2.82 -6.68
C LEU A 46 3.59 3.31 -7.09
N ASN A 47 4.26 2.56 -7.93
CA ASN A 47 5.60 2.86 -8.46
C ASN A 47 6.69 3.04 -7.36
N ASN A 48 6.53 2.36 -6.23
CA ASN A 48 7.50 2.35 -5.11
C ASN A 48 7.42 1.05 -4.29
N ALA A 49 7.06 -0.06 -4.93
CA ALA A 49 6.84 -1.37 -4.30
C ALA A 49 7.67 -2.49 -4.94
N LYS A 50 8.80 -2.13 -5.55
CA LYS A 50 9.70 -3.07 -6.26
C LYS A 50 10.22 -4.19 -5.33
N HIS A 51 10.36 -3.94 -4.03
CA HIS A 51 10.75 -4.98 -3.06
C HIS A 51 9.69 -6.07 -2.89
N THR A 52 8.41 -5.72 -3.01
CA THR A 52 7.28 -6.66 -2.88
C THR A 52 6.93 -7.30 -4.21
N PHE A 53 6.81 -6.51 -5.29
CA PHE A 53 6.30 -6.99 -6.58
C PHE A 53 7.39 -7.20 -7.63
N GLY A 54 8.65 -6.90 -7.33
CA GLY A 54 9.77 -7.10 -8.24
C GLY A 54 9.78 -6.13 -9.43
N VAL A 55 10.46 -6.53 -10.50
CA VAL A 55 10.75 -5.68 -11.68
C VAL A 55 9.53 -5.21 -12.46
N VAL A 56 8.37 -5.83 -12.24
CA VAL A 56 7.12 -5.47 -12.91
C VAL A 56 6.50 -4.20 -12.34
N GLU A 57 6.95 -3.72 -11.20
CA GLU A 57 6.33 -2.63 -10.46
C GLU A 57 6.37 -1.25 -11.14
N PRO A 58 7.49 -0.81 -11.76
CA PRO A 58 7.53 0.45 -12.51
C PRO A 58 6.98 0.32 -13.94
N ASN A 59 6.51 -0.86 -14.37
CA ASN A 59 6.05 -1.07 -15.74
C ASN A 59 4.72 -0.36 -16.00
N LEU A 60 4.70 0.59 -16.94
CA LEU A 60 3.52 1.38 -17.28
C LEU A 60 2.39 0.52 -17.89
N SER A 61 2.71 -0.50 -18.69
CA SER A 61 1.72 -1.40 -19.30
C SER A 61 0.91 -2.18 -18.26
N LEU A 62 1.48 -2.39 -17.07
CA LEU A 62 0.79 -3.06 -15.97
C LEU A 62 0.02 -2.09 -15.08
N ASN A 63 0.05 -0.78 -15.34
CA ASN A 63 -0.64 0.20 -14.51
C ASN A 63 -2.16 0.03 -14.56
N THR A 64 -2.73 -0.37 -15.71
CA THR A 64 -4.16 -0.71 -15.84
C THR A 64 -4.56 -1.85 -14.90
N PHE A 65 -3.71 -2.87 -14.74
CA PHE A 65 -3.96 -3.97 -13.81
C PHE A 65 -3.92 -3.51 -12.35
N ARG A 66 -2.94 -2.67 -11.98
CA ARG A 66 -2.84 -2.11 -10.62
C ARG A 66 -4.05 -1.23 -10.30
N ALA A 67 -4.42 -0.35 -11.22
CA ALA A 67 -5.59 0.52 -11.07
C ALA A 67 -6.87 -0.31 -10.85
N LYS A 68 -7.08 -1.38 -11.63
CA LYS A 68 -8.21 -2.30 -11.43
C LYS A 68 -8.21 -2.93 -10.04
N ARG A 69 -7.06 -3.37 -9.54
CA ARG A 69 -6.92 -3.95 -8.19
C ARG A 69 -7.27 -2.95 -7.09
N VAL A 70 -6.74 -1.72 -7.18
CA VAL A 70 -7.04 -0.62 -6.23
C VAL A 70 -8.53 -0.28 -6.24
N ILE A 71 -9.13 -0.10 -7.42
CA ILE A 71 -10.57 0.19 -7.56
C ILE A 71 -11.43 -0.91 -6.92
N ASN A 72 -11.09 -2.19 -7.14
CA ASN A 72 -11.82 -3.29 -6.53
C ASN A 72 -11.67 -3.29 -5.00
N SER A 73 -10.48 -3.03 -4.48
CA SER A 73 -10.25 -2.92 -3.02
C SER A 73 -11.06 -1.79 -2.40
N LEU A 74 -11.13 -0.64 -3.06
CA LEU A 74 -11.95 0.50 -2.62
C LEU A 74 -13.44 0.15 -2.58
N LYS A 75 -13.96 -0.54 -3.60
CA LYS A 75 -15.37 -0.95 -3.64
C LYS A 75 -15.75 -1.88 -2.49
N THR A 76 -14.89 -2.86 -2.18
CA THR A 76 -15.13 -3.79 -1.06
C THR A 76 -15.16 -3.04 0.28
N SER A 77 -14.27 -2.06 0.47
CA SER A 77 -14.28 -1.27 1.71
C SER A 77 -15.48 -0.35 1.83
N LEU A 78 -16.11 0.08 0.73
CA LEU A 78 -17.37 0.84 0.78
C LEU A 78 -18.55 -0.05 1.19
N THR A 79 -18.62 -1.28 0.67
CA THR A 79 -19.68 -2.23 1.04
C THR A 79 -19.61 -2.66 2.51
N GLU A 80 -18.40 -2.80 3.06
CA GLU A 80 -18.21 -3.12 4.49
C GLU A 80 -18.67 -1.99 5.44
N VAL A 81 -18.68 -0.74 4.96
CA VAL A 81 -19.16 0.42 5.73
C VAL A 81 -20.70 0.53 5.67
N GLU A 82 -21.33 0.10 4.59
CA GLU A 82 -22.80 0.12 4.45
C GLU A 82 -23.52 -0.98 5.26
N GLU A 83 -22.80 -2.05 5.62
CA GLU A 83 -23.35 -3.19 6.38
C GLU A 83 -23.19 -3.08 7.91
N ASN A 84 -22.53 -2.03 8.42
CA ASN A 84 -22.32 -1.76 9.86
C ASN A 84 -23.07 -0.50 10.33
#